data_AF-A0A8S3PTV8-F1
#
_entry.id   AF-A0A8S3PTV8-F1
#
_cell.length_a   1.000
_cell.length_b   1.000
_cell.length_c   1.000
_cell.angle_alpha   90.00
_cell.angle_beta   90.00
_cell.angle_gamma   90.00
#
_symmetry.space_group_name_H-M   'P 1'
#
loop_
_entity.id
_entity.type
_entity.pdbx_description
1 polymer ?
#
loop_
_entity_poly.entity_id
_entity_poly.type
_entity_poly.pdbx_seq_one_letter_code
_entity_poly.pdbx_strand_id
1 'polypeptide(L)'
;MSNQLTADYNNSPTCTINQQSAVKQVNNFVSSDSTDHLPISNDNYPVDFNLNVRNSRDTTVDTRGKELIELCLGNQIRLLNGRTLGDSLGKYTCYNHMGTSVVDYLLASDSLMQNILYFNVSTFNPTLSDCHCKLSWKILSHHFLDIIPQPNSKVMGSKFKWQENSPQAFQSALQDKDSKNLISHFDTSSDINELAVKLNEILLTASKKCLRRPSPPKKSSRKIYTNKKFFDIDLIKMRKNVVSYAELYSKYPNDPYIHGRFYKLLRQYNKSRKYKKRKFREDILNQLDNLECNNPQVYWDLVRKLKESDSCDPSENIAADIWLDHFKSLNSLDNRFKKQFF
;
A
#
# COMPACT_ATOMS: atom_id res chain seq x y z
N MET A 1 -11.37 -12.72 17.99
CA MET A 1 -11.16 -11.45 18.72
C MET A 1 -9.99 -10.72 18.09
N SER A 2 -10.26 -9.96 17.05
CA SER A 2 -9.27 -9.24 16.25
C SER A 2 -9.47 -7.74 16.49
N ASN A 3 -8.61 -7.16 17.32
CA ASN A 3 -8.61 -5.72 17.57
C ASN A 3 -7.98 -4.99 16.36
N GLN A 4 -8.82 -4.54 15.44
CA GLN A 4 -8.44 -3.51 14.48
C GLN A 4 -8.49 -2.15 15.19
N LEU A 5 -7.30 -1.59 15.44
CA LEU A 5 -7.15 -0.19 15.85
C LEU A 5 -7.42 0.71 14.63
N THR A 6 -8.64 1.22 14.54
CA THR A 6 -8.98 2.35 13.67
C THR A 6 -8.43 3.63 14.30
N ALA A 7 -7.33 4.15 13.73
CA ALA A 7 -6.80 5.45 14.13
C ALA A 7 -7.64 6.57 13.48
N ASP A 8 -8.50 7.18 14.29
CA ASP A 8 -9.19 8.42 13.95
C ASP A 8 -8.19 9.55 13.70
N TYR A 9 -8.13 10.01 12.45
CA TYR A 9 -7.30 11.13 11.99
C TYR A 9 -7.89 12.50 12.35
N ASN A 10 -8.33 12.67 13.60
CA ASN A 10 -8.78 13.95 14.13
C ASN A 10 -8.06 14.24 15.45
N ASN A 11 -7.25 15.29 15.44
CA ASN A 11 -6.42 15.82 16.52
C ASN A 11 -5.07 15.12 16.73
N SER A 12 -4.16 15.25 15.74
CA SER A 12 -2.73 15.20 16.07
C SER A 12 -2.37 16.49 16.85
N PRO A 13 -1.78 16.38 18.05
CA PRO A 13 -1.17 17.52 18.71
C PRO A 13 -0.08 18.06 17.78
N THR A 14 0.03 19.37 17.68
CA THR A 14 1.16 20.04 17.02
C THR A 14 2.47 19.43 17.49
N CYS A 15 3.18 18.76 16.57
CA CYS A 15 4.47 18.16 16.79
C CYS A 15 5.47 19.25 17.21
N THR A 16 5.66 19.41 18.52
CA THR A 16 6.74 20.22 19.09
C THR A 16 8.03 19.43 19.00
N ILE A 17 9.03 19.97 18.29
CA ILE A 17 10.39 19.45 18.14
C ILE A 17 10.97 18.96 19.48
N ASN A 18 10.60 19.61 20.59
CA ASN A 18 11.03 19.29 21.95
C ASN A 18 10.68 17.87 22.43
N GLN A 19 9.87 17.10 21.69
CA GLN A 19 9.56 15.71 22.02
C GLN A 19 10.39 14.67 21.25
N GLN A 20 11.22 15.08 20.30
CA GLN A 20 11.90 14.17 19.37
C GLN A 20 13.41 14.33 19.44
N SER A 21 14.13 13.20 19.39
CA SER A 21 15.60 13.16 19.40
C SER A 21 16.16 13.69 18.08
N ALA A 22 16.81 14.84 18.07
CA ALA A 22 17.53 15.37 16.92
C ALA A 22 18.99 14.88 16.98
N VAL A 23 19.47 14.23 15.91
CA VAL A 23 20.81 13.65 15.88
C VAL A 23 21.59 14.20 14.68
N LYS A 24 22.67 14.92 14.96
CA LYS A 24 23.72 15.38 14.02
C LYS A 24 24.68 14.26 13.63
N GLN A 25 25.50 14.50 12.62
CA GLN A 25 26.64 13.66 12.23
C GLN A 25 27.53 13.30 13.44
N VAL A 26 27.28 12.12 14.02
CA VAL A 26 27.98 11.53 15.17
C VAL A 26 28.07 10.04 14.92
N ASN A 27 29.23 9.46 15.21
CA ASN A 27 29.41 8.01 15.17
C ASN A 27 28.72 7.39 16.38
N ASN A 28 28.05 6.26 16.16
CA ASN A 28 27.40 5.47 17.20
C ASN A 28 27.98 4.04 17.21
N PHE A 29 29.29 3.96 16.98
CA PHE A 29 30.13 2.79 17.10
C PHE A 29 31.42 3.18 17.83
N VAL A 30 32.04 2.23 18.51
CA VAL A 30 33.34 2.43 19.20
C VAL A 30 34.46 2.24 18.18
N SER A 31 35.26 3.29 17.95
CA SER A 31 36.40 3.21 17.02
C SER A 31 37.54 2.39 17.63
N SER A 32 38.10 1.46 16.85
CA SER A 32 39.21 0.60 17.29
C SER A 32 38.89 -0.28 18.49
N ASP A 33 37.63 -0.71 18.59
CA ASP A 33 37.24 -1.71 19.58
C ASP A 33 37.99 -3.02 19.29
N SER A 34 38.63 -3.60 20.32
CA SER A 34 39.43 -4.82 20.18
C SER A 34 39.53 -5.56 21.51
N THR A 35 39.47 -6.90 21.43
CA THR A 35 39.70 -7.83 22.53
C THR A 35 41.15 -8.32 22.60
N ASP A 36 42.06 -7.84 21.74
CA ASP A 36 43.45 -8.34 21.61
C ASP A 36 44.25 -8.32 22.93
N HIS A 37 43.85 -7.47 23.87
CA HIS A 37 44.51 -7.30 25.17
C HIS A 37 43.65 -7.76 26.37
N LEU A 38 42.49 -8.37 26.11
CA LEU A 38 41.57 -8.82 27.16
C LEU A 38 41.57 -10.36 27.23
N PRO A 39 41.60 -10.96 28.44
CA PRO A 39 41.52 -12.41 28.63
C PRO A 39 40.07 -12.90 28.50
N ILE A 40 39.38 -12.47 27.45
CA ILE A 40 37.96 -12.70 27.21
C ILE A 40 37.83 -13.25 25.79
N SER A 41 37.09 -14.34 25.61
CA SER A 41 36.80 -14.88 24.28
C SER A 41 35.92 -13.91 23.48
N ASN A 42 36.09 -13.87 22.15
CA ASN A 42 35.28 -13.03 21.25
C ASN A 42 33.77 -13.28 21.39
N ASP A 43 33.36 -14.44 21.90
CA ASP A 43 31.95 -14.77 22.16
C ASP A 43 31.34 -14.01 23.36
N ASN A 44 32.18 -13.52 24.28
CA ASN A 44 31.74 -12.83 25.50
C ASN A 44 31.75 -11.30 25.39
N TYR A 45 32.42 -10.74 24.37
CA TYR A 45 32.41 -9.32 24.06
C TYR A 45 32.36 -9.15 22.54
N PRO A 46 31.18 -8.86 21.96
CA PRO A 46 31.06 -8.60 20.54
C PRO A 46 31.74 -7.26 20.20
N VAL A 47 32.88 -7.37 19.53
CA VAL A 47 33.69 -6.23 19.08
C VAL A 47 32.90 -5.40 18.06
N ASP A 48 32.91 -4.08 18.24
CA ASP A 48 32.26 -3.16 17.30
C ASP A 48 33.00 -3.08 15.96
N PHE A 49 32.27 -3.18 14.85
CA PHE A 49 32.82 -3.01 13.51
C PHE A 49 32.88 -1.52 13.13
N ASN A 50 34.00 -1.09 12.55
CA ASN A 50 34.13 0.25 12.01
C ASN A 50 33.12 0.46 10.86
N LEU A 51 32.19 1.40 11.06
CA LEU A 51 31.20 1.77 10.06
C LEU A 51 31.59 3.05 9.33
N ASN A 52 31.02 3.21 8.13
CA ASN A 52 31.09 4.49 7.42
C ASN A 52 30.55 5.62 8.30
N VAL A 53 31.19 6.78 8.21
CA VAL A 53 30.77 7.99 8.91
C VAL A 53 29.33 8.32 8.51
N ARG A 54 28.50 8.61 9.51
CA ARG A 54 27.09 8.96 9.31
C ARG A 54 26.99 10.35 8.73
N ASN A 55 26.43 10.51 7.53
CA ASN A 55 26.11 11.84 7.03
C ASN A 55 24.80 12.35 7.63
N SER A 56 24.70 13.63 7.90
CA SER A 56 23.44 14.24 8.29
C SER A 56 23.39 15.68 7.83
N ARG A 57 22.25 16.09 7.29
CA ARG A 57 21.98 17.51 7.03
C ARG A 57 21.66 18.29 8.31
N ASP A 58 21.22 17.61 9.35
CA ASP A 58 21.01 18.23 10.65
C ASP A 58 22.36 18.40 11.36
N THR A 59 22.63 19.63 11.78
CA THR A 59 23.87 20.01 12.48
C THR A 59 23.68 20.06 13.99
N THR A 60 22.45 19.89 14.47
CA THR A 60 22.07 20.03 15.87
C THR A 60 21.88 18.67 16.55
N VAL A 61 22.20 18.60 17.85
CA VAL A 61 21.85 17.47 18.72
C VAL A 61 21.21 18.02 19.96
N ASP A 62 20.02 17.55 20.28
CA ASP A 62 19.36 17.86 21.54
C ASP A 62 19.73 16.83 22.62
N THR A 63 19.27 17.04 23.85
CA THR A 63 19.56 16.11 24.96
C THR A 63 19.09 14.69 24.65
N ARG A 64 17.91 14.54 24.05
CA ARG A 64 17.33 13.24 23.70
C ARG A 64 18.06 12.56 22.55
N GLY A 65 18.64 13.34 21.64
CA GLY A 65 19.54 12.88 20.60
C GLY A 65 20.79 12.23 21.19
N LYS A 66 21.36 12.82 22.24
CA LYS A 66 22.52 12.23 22.95
C LYS A 66 22.12 10.94 23.64
N GLU A 67 21.01 10.93 24.37
CA GLU A 67 20.48 9.73 25.04
C GLU A 67 20.22 8.59 24.04
N LEU A 68 19.67 8.91 22.85
CA LEU A 68 19.45 7.92 21.79
C LEU A 68 20.78 7.35 21.27
N ILE A 69 21.81 8.18 21.11
CA ILE A 69 23.14 7.73 20.69
C ILE A 69 23.75 6.81 21.75
N GLU A 70 23.66 7.17 23.03
CA GLU A 70 24.15 6.37 24.14
C GLU A 70 23.42 5.02 24.23
N LEU A 71 22.10 5.02 24.08
CA LEU A 71 21.30 3.80 23.99
C LEU A 71 21.75 2.93 22.83
N CYS A 72 21.98 3.52 21.66
CA CYS A 72 22.46 2.80 20.49
C CYS A 72 23.84 2.17 20.72
N LEU A 73 24.76 2.93 21.32
CA LEU A 73 26.11 2.47 21.66
C LEU A 73 26.05 1.29 22.66
N GLY A 74 25.30 1.45 23.75
CA GLY A 74 25.19 0.42 24.79
C GLY A 74 24.52 -0.89 24.36
N ASN A 75 23.75 -0.87 23.26
CA ASN A 75 23.02 -2.04 22.76
C ASN A 75 23.50 -2.54 21.38
N GLN A 76 24.62 -2.01 20.85
CA GLN A 76 25.13 -2.34 19.50
C GLN A 76 24.07 -2.15 18.39
N ILE A 77 23.28 -1.08 18.52
CA ILE A 77 22.27 -0.69 17.54
C ILE A 77 22.84 0.43 16.67
N ARG A 78 22.64 0.33 15.37
CA ARG A 78 23.16 1.26 14.37
C ARG A 78 22.07 2.14 13.79
N LEU A 79 22.32 3.44 13.80
CA LEU A 79 21.55 4.46 13.08
C LEU A 79 21.87 4.37 11.58
N LEU A 80 20.87 4.06 10.76
CA LEU A 80 21.06 3.85 9.33
C LEU A 80 20.88 5.13 8.48
N ASN A 81 20.19 6.14 9.02
CA ASN A 81 20.06 7.45 8.38
C ASN A 81 21.43 8.06 8.10
N GLY A 82 21.72 8.36 6.84
CA GLY A 82 23.04 8.87 6.46
C GLY A 82 24.12 7.84 6.19
N ARG A 83 23.84 6.53 6.31
CA ARG A 83 24.83 5.45 6.11
C ARG A 83 24.44 4.45 5.03
N THR A 84 23.15 4.27 4.81
CA THR A 84 22.64 3.25 3.90
C THR A 84 22.40 3.80 2.50
N LEU A 85 22.57 2.94 1.49
CA LEU A 85 22.23 3.24 0.10
C LEU A 85 20.78 3.75 0.00
N GLY A 86 20.61 4.92 -0.60
CA GLY A 86 19.33 5.62 -0.73
C GLY A 86 19.15 6.85 0.18
N ASP A 87 19.96 6.95 1.25
CA ASP A 87 20.01 8.11 2.15
C ASP A 87 21.45 8.43 2.58
N SER A 88 22.44 8.22 1.71
CA SER A 88 23.84 8.49 2.02
C SER A 88 24.15 9.96 2.33
N LEU A 89 23.25 10.90 2.04
CA LEU A 89 23.39 12.32 2.38
C LEU A 89 22.74 12.69 3.73
N GLY A 90 22.02 11.77 4.36
CA GLY A 90 21.31 11.99 5.63
C GLY A 90 20.26 13.09 5.55
N LYS A 91 19.23 12.88 4.71
CA LYS A 91 18.17 13.87 4.46
C LYS A 91 17.37 14.17 5.74
N TYR A 92 16.80 15.37 5.82
CA TYR A 92 15.83 15.72 6.83
C TYR A 92 14.61 14.80 6.78
N THR A 93 14.14 14.38 7.95
CA THR A 93 12.93 13.55 8.07
C THR A 93 11.72 14.34 8.53
N CYS A 94 11.93 15.54 9.07
CA CYS A 94 10.88 16.45 9.47
C CYS A 94 11.08 17.85 8.91
N TYR A 95 9.97 18.45 8.47
CA TYR A 95 9.82 19.79 7.93
C TYR A 95 8.66 20.48 8.65
N ASN A 96 8.96 21.42 9.54
CA ASN A 96 7.95 22.21 10.25
C ASN A 96 8.15 23.71 9.99
N HIS A 97 7.27 24.53 10.56
CA HIS A 97 7.28 25.98 10.35
C HIS A 97 8.45 26.70 11.03
N MET A 98 9.12 26.01 11.96
CA MET A 98 10.28 26.51 12.70
C MET A 98 11.61 26.05 12.07
N GLY A 99 11.58 25.06 11.18
CA GLY A 99 12.77 24.55 10.52
C GLY A 99 12.66 23.08 10.12
N THR A 100 13.82 22.47 9.93
CA THR A 100 13.96 21.08 9.46
C THR A 100 14.87 20.31 10.40
N SER A 101 14.56 19.04 10.64
CA SER A 101 15.37 18.20 11.52
C SER A 101 15.34 16.73 11.08
N VAL A 102 16.34 15.96 11.52
CA VAL A 102 16.34 14.49 11.45
C VAL A 102 15.87 13.98 12.80
N VAL A 103 14.69 13.37 12.83
CA VAL A 103 13.99 12.96 14.06
C VAL A 103 13.33 11.57 13.95
N ASP A 104 13.24 11.03 12.73
CA ASP A 104 12.73 9.71 12.44
C ASP A 104 13.88 8.82 11.97
N TYR A 105 14.09 7.69 12.64
CA TYR A 105 15.28 6.86 12.43
C TYR A 105 14.92 5.45 12.02
N LEU A 106 15.75 4.87 11.15
CA LEU A 106 15.83 3.42 11.01
C LEU A 106 17.00 2.93 11.85
N LEU A 107 16.68 2.09 12.83
CA LEU A 107 17.63 1.45 13.73
C LEU A 107 17.71 -0.04 13.41
N ALA A 108 18.91 -0.59 13.41
CA ALA A 108 19.12 -2.01 13.19
C ALA A 108 20.23 -2.52 14.12
N SER A 109 20.12 -3.76 14.58
CA SER A 109 21.26 -4.48 15.14
C SER A 109 22.32 -4.67 14.06
N ASP A 110 23.56 -4.92 14.47
CA ASP A 110 24.65 -5.24 13.55
C ASP A 110 24.29 -6.41 12.60
N SER A 111 23.70 -7.47 13.15
CA SER A 111 23.23 -8.63 12.39
C SER A 111 22.16 -8.29 11.34
N LEU A 112 21.18 -7.44 11.69
CA LEU A 112 20.09 -7.07 10.79
C LEU A 112 20.56 -6.11 9.70
N MET A 113 21.54 -5.27 10.02
CA MET A 113 22.08 -4.27 9.10
C MET A 113 22.66 -4.90 7.83
N GLN A 114 23.28 -6.08 7.93
CA GLN A 114 23.81 -6.83 6.78
C GLN A 114 22.71 -7.21 5.78
N ASN A 115 21.47 -7.34 6.25
CA ASN A 115 20.33 -7.70 5.42
C ASN A 115 19.63 -6.47 4.83
N ILE A 116 19.97 -5.25 5.25
CA ILE A 116 19.31 -4.04 4.76
C ILE A 116 19.94 -3.60 3.44
N LEU A 117 19.20 -3.83 2.35
CA LEU A 117 19.63 -3.56 0.98
C LEU A 117 19.51 -2.09 0.60
N TYR A 118 18.53 -1.39 1.19
CA TYR A 118 18.20 -0.02 0.80
C TYR A 118 17.43 0.69 1.92
N PHE A 119 17.70 1.98 2.11
CA PHE A 119 16.92 2.86 2.99
C PHE A 119 16.84 4.25 2.36
N ASN A 120 15.65 4.85 2.37
CA ASN A 120 15.40 6.14 1.76
C ASN A 120 14.38 6.95 2.56
N VAL A 121 14.73 8.21 2.77
CA VAL A 121 13.82 9.27 3.21
C VAL A 121 13.20 9.91 1.98
N SER A 122 11.88 9.73 1.81
CA SER A 122 11.15 10.33 0.70
C SER A 122 11.17 11.85 0.77
N THR A 123 10.98 12.51 -0.37
CA THR A 123 10.70 13.95 -0.40
C THR A 123 9.47 14.28 0.47
N PHE A 124 9.49 15.42 1.14
CA PHE A 124 8.40 15.84 2.00
C PHE A 124 7.09 15.96 1.22
N ASN A 125 6.03 15.33 1.73
CA ASN A 125 4.71 15.36 1.12
C ASN A 125 3.65 15.85 2.14
N PRO A 126 3.26 17.13 2.06
CA PRO A 126 2.31 17.74 3.00
C PRO A 126 0.86 17.26 2.82
N THR A 127 0.64 16.33 1.89
CA THR A 127 -0.67 15.69 1.67
C THR A 127 -0.78 14.35 2.36
N LEU A 128 0.34 13.81 2.86
CA LEU A 128 0.44 12.53 3.56
C LEU A 128 0.82 12.70 5.04
N SER A 129 1.56 13.75 5.37
CA SER A 129 1.91 14.11 6.74
C SER A 129 1.88 15.63 6.91
N ASP A 130 1.78 16.09 8.15
CA ASP A 130 1.85 17.50 8.53
C ASP A 130 3.29 18.02 8.54
N CYS A 131 4.25 17.19 8.95
CA CYS A 131 5.66 17.57 9.04
C CYS A 131 6.66 16.43 8.75
N HIS A 132 6.25 15.16 8.80
CA HIS A 132 7.17 14.03 8.64
C HIS A 132 7.30 13.54 7.18
N CYS A 133 8.48 13.03 6.85
CA CYS A 133 8.78 12.34 5.61
C CYS A 133 8.50 10.84 5.76
N LYS A 134 8.13 10.19 4.65
CA LYS A 134 8.00 8.74 4.64
C LYS A 134 9.39 8.10 4.62
N LEU A 135 9.63 7.20 5.56
CA LEU A 135 10.77 6.29 5.54
C LEU A 135 10.43 5.03 4.74
N SER A 136 11.37 4.52 3.96
CA SER A 136 11.19 3.30 3.19
C SER A 136 12.49 2.51 3.14
N TRP A 137 12.43 1.22 3.42
CA TRP A 137 13.59 0.34 3.40
C TRP A 137 13.28 -0.98 2.68
N LYS A 138 14.35 -1.65 2.26
CA LYS A 138 14.30 -3.01 1.72
C LYS A 138 15.22 -3.88 2.54
N ILE A 139 14.69 -5.00 3.00
CA ILE A 139 15.42 -6.01 3.74
C ILE A 139 15.44 -7.30 2.94
N LEU A 140 16.60 -7.96 2.92
CA LEU A 140 16.77 -9.31 2.44
C LEU A 140 16.25 -10.27 3.52
N SER A 141 15.24 -11.05 3.14
CA SER A 141 14.69 -12.09 3.98
C SER A 141 15.10 -13.45 3.40
N HIS A 142 15.74 -14.27 4.22
CA HIS A 142 16.07 -15.66 3.87
C HIS A 142 14.94 -16.64 4.23
N HIS A 143 13.74 -16.14 4.52
CA HIS A 143 12.57 -17.00 4.64
C HIS A 143 12.29 -17.61 3.28
N PHE A 144 12.58 -18.91 3.15
CA PHE A 144 11.88 -19.75 2.21
C PHE A 144 10.41 -19.63 2.60
N LEU A 145 9.65 -18.90 1.78
CA LEU A 145 8.22 -19.15 1.77
C LEU A 145 8.14 -20.63 1.42
N ASP A 146 7.65 -21.46 2.33
CA ASP A 146 6.94 -22.65 1.90
C ASP A 146 5.93 -22.11 0.90
N ILE A 147 6.24 -22.28 -0.38
CA ILE A 147 5.32 -22.00 -1.46
C ILE A 147 4.27 -23.07 -1.26
N ILE A 148 3.33 -22.83 -0.33
CA ILE A 148 1.99 -23.34 -0.49
C ILE A 148 1.66 -22.83 -1.89
N PRO A 149 1.51 -23.71 -2.90
CA PRO A 149 1.17 -23.27 -4.22
C PRO A 149 -0.18 -22.59 -4.06
N GLN A 150 -0.15 -21.27 -3.96
CA GLN A 150 -1.33 -20.45 -4.13
C GLN A 150 -1.87 -20.94 -5.47
N PRO A 151 -3.08 -21.52 -5.53
CA PRO A 151 -3.63 -21.93 -6.80
C PRO A 151 -3.50 -20.71 -7.69
N ASN A 152 -2.76 -20.86 -8.79
CA ASN A 152 -2.58 -19.81 -9.77
C ASN A 152 -3.99 -19.42 -10.24
N SER A 153 -4.62 -18.50 -9.51
CA SER A 153 -5.79 -17.78 -9.96
C SER A 153 -5.21 -16.79 -10.97
N LYS A 154 -4.81 -17.34 -12.12
CA LYS A 154 -4.72 -16.57 -13.35
C LYS A 154 -6.05 -15.86 -13.40
N VAL A 155 -6.02 -14.56 -13.18
CA VAL A 155 -7.15 -13.65 -13.40
C VAL A 155 -7.82 -14.13 -14.66
N MET A 156 -9.02 -14.68 -14.50
CA MET A 156 -9.73 -15.38 -15.57
C MET A 156 -9.78 -14.43 -16.76
N GLY A 157 -9.06 -14.79 -17.83
CA GLY A 157 -8.91 -13.94 -19.00
C GLY A 157 -10.28 -13.57 -19.56
N SER A 158 -10.41 -12.32 -20.03
CA SER A 158 -11.58 -11.70 -20.67
C SER A 158 -12.87 -12.55 -20.65
N LYS A 159 -13.80 -12.22 -19.74
CA LYS A 159 -15.13 -12.86 -19.65
C LYS A 159 -15.78 -12.92 -21.03
N PHE A 160 -16.02 -14.12 -21.57
CA PHE A 160 -16.80 -14.28 -22.80
C PHE A 160 -18.25 -13.87 -22.55
N LYS A 161 -18.93 -13.29 -23.56
CA LYS A 161 -20.34 -12.95 -23.46
C LYS A 161 -21.18 -14.07 -24.07
N TRP A 162 -22.02 -14.70 -23.26
CA TRP A 162 -23.03 -15.65 -23.71
C TRP A 162 -24.25 -14.89 -24.25
N GLN A 163 -24.72 -15.28 -25.43
CA GLN A 163 -25.88 -14.71 -26.14
C GLN A 163 -26.85 -15.85 -26.52
N GLU A 164 -28.03 -15.52 -27.02
CA GLU A 164 -29.07 -16.51 -27.34
C GLU A 164 -28.62 -17.56 -28.36
N ASN A 165 -27.74 -17.21 -29.31
CA ASN A 165 -27.17 -18.12 -30.30
C ASN A 165 -25.83 -18.77 -29.88
N SER A 166 -25.30 -18.41 -28.70
CA SER A 166 -24.04 -18.95 -28.19
C SER A 166 -24.07 -20.47 -27.94
N PRO A 167 -25.16 -21.09 -27.43
CA PRO A 167 -25.20 -22.54 -27.23
C PRO A 167 -24.94 -23.34 -28.50
N GLN A 168 -25.66 -23.02 -29.59
CA GLN A 168 -25.55 -23.73 -30.87
C GLN A 168 -24.18 -23.49 -31.51
N ALA A 169 -23.68 -22.25 -31.47
CA ALA A 169 -22.36 -21.90 -31.98
C ALA A 169 -21.23 -22.59 -31.19
N PHE A 170 -21.38 -22.71 -29.87
CA PHE A 170 -20.42 -23.40 -29.01
C PHE A 170 -20.40 -24.92 -29.25
N GLN A 171 -21.58 -25.53 -29.38
CA GLN A 171 -21.71 -26.95 -29.72
C GLN A 171 -21.08 -27.25 -31.08
N SER A 172 -21.29 -26.38 -32.08
CA SER A 172 -20.64 -26.49 -33.38
C SER A 172 -19.11 -26.34 -33.27
N ALA A 173 -18.63 -25.40 -32.46
CA ALA A 173 -17.19 -25.18 -32.23
C ALA A 173 -16.49 -26.34 -31.47
N LEU A 174 -17.22 -27.09 -30.65
CA LEU A 174 -16.70 -28.33 -30.02
C LEU A 174 -16.55 -29.47 -31.03
N GLN A 175 -17.33 -29.46 -32.11
CA GLN A 175 -17.29 -30.46 -33.17
C GLN A 175 -16.26 -30.14 -34.27
N ASP A 176 -15.58 -29.00 -34.15
CA ASP A 176 -14.53 -28.57 -35.05
C ASP A 176 -13.24 -29.40 -34.87
N LYS A 177 -12.39 -29.43 -35.91
CA LYS A 177 -11.20 -30.28 -35.99
C LYS A 177 -10.26 -30.10 -34.79
N ASP A 178 -10.00 -28.85 -34.38
CA ASP A 178 -9.06 -28.56 -33.29
C ASP A 178 -9.61 -29.02 -31.93
N SER A 179 -10.90 -28.78 -31.67
CA SER A 179 -11.56 -29.21 -30.44
C SER A 179 -11.66 -30.73 -30.36
N LYS A 180 -11.98 -31.40 -31.48
CA LYS A 180 -12.04 -32.86 -31.57
C LYS A 180 -10.69 -33.52 -31.32
N ASN A 181 -9.61 -32.95 -31.85
CA ASN A 181 -8.26 -33.43 -31.59
C ASN A 181 -7.92 -33.31 -30.09
N LEU A 182 -8.28 -32.21 -29.42
CA LEU A 182 -8.04 -32.07 -27.98
C LEU A 182 -8.90 -33.06 -27.17
N ILE A 183 -10.14 -33.30 -27.59
CA ILE A 183 -11.04 -34.26 -26.93
C ILE A 183 -10.54 -35.71 -27.12
N SER A 184 -10.01 -36.06 -28.29
CA SER A 184 -9.50 -37.43 -28.53
C SER A 184 -8.25 -37.76 -27.72
N HIS A 185 -7.49 -36.75 -27.32
CA HIS A 185 -6.31 -36.88 -26.45
C HIS A 185 -6.64 -36.63 -24.97
N PHE A 186 -7.93 -36.55 -24.62
CA PHE A 186 -8.38 -36.41 -23.25
C PHE A 186 -8.38 -37.77 -22.55
N ASP A 187 -7.25 -38.10 -21.93
CA ASP A 187 -7.05 -39.35 -21.20
C ASP A 187 -7.43 -39.22 -19.72
N THR A 188 -8.51 -39.89 -19.33
CA THR A 188 -9.06 -39.90 -17.96
C THR A 188 -8.17 -40.58 -16.92
N SER A 189 -7.09 -41.25 -17.33
CA SER A 189 -6.14 -41.90 -16.41
C SER A 189 -5.06 -40.96 -15.87
N SER A 190 -4.99 -39.70 -16.33
CA SER A 190 -4.02 -38.69 -15.89
C SER A 190 -4.33 -38.07 -14.52
N ASP A 191 -3.35 -37.36 -13.94
CA ASP A 191 -3.54 -36.58 -12.70
C ASP A 191 -4.70 -35.58 -12.82
N ILE A 192 -5.43 -35.37 -11.72
CA ILE A 192 -6.63 -34.51 -11.67
C ILE A 192 -6.30 -33.06 -12.09
N ASN A 193 -5.12 -32.54 -11.73
CA ASN A 193 -4.75 -31.17 -12.12
C ASN A 193 -4.47 -31.09 -13.61
N GLU A 194 -3.84 -32.12 -14.18
CA GLU A 194 -3.57 -32.20 -15.62
C GLU A 194 -4.89 -32.29 -16.42
N LEU A 195 -5.83 -33.10 -15.94
CA LEU A 195 -7.19 -33.17 -16.50
C LEU A 195 -7.90 -31.83 -16.48
N ALA A 196 -7.83 -31.10 -15.36
CA ALA A 196 -8.45 -29.78 -15.25
C ALA A 196 -7.83 -28.76 -16.22
N VAL A 197 -6.52 -28.83 -16.46
CA VAL A 197 -5.84 -27.98 -17.46
C VAL A 197 -6.30 -28.33 -18.88
N LYS A 198 -6.33 -29.61 -19.24
CA LYS A 198 -6.78 -30.08 -20.57
C LYS A 198 -8.25 -29.72 -20.83
N LEU A 199 -9.11 -29.89 -19.82
CA LEU A 199 -10.52 -29.51 -19.92
C LEU A 199 -10.69 -28.00 -20.15
N ASN A 200 -9.97 -27.18 -19.39
CA ASN A 200 -9.97 -25.74 -19.57
C ASN A 200 -9.49 -25.35 -20.97
N GLU A 201 -8.49 -26.03 -21.52
CA GLU A 201 -7.99 -25.78 -22.87
C GLU A 201 -9.05 -26.07 -23.93
N ILE A 202 -9.78 -27.19 -23.82
CA ILE A 202 -10.89 -27.53 -24.72
C ILE A 202 -11.97 -26.43 -24.67
N LEU A 203 -12.42 -26.06 -23.46
CA LEU A 203 -13.47 -25.06 -23.27
C LEU A 203 -13.05 -23.68 -23.77
N LEU A 204 -11.80 -23.28 -23.54
CA LEU A 204 -11.27 -22.00 -24.01
C LEU A 204 -11.10 -21.98 -25.53
N THR A 205 -10.70 -23.08 -26.14
CA THR A 205 -10.52 -23.18 -27.61
C THR A 205 -11.86 -23.02 -28.31
N ALA A 206 -12.90 -23.72 -27.85
CA ALA A 206 -14.26 -23.55 -28.37
C ALA A 206 -14.78 -22.12 -28.11
N SER A 207 -14.58 -21.59 -26.89
CA SER A 207 -15.03 -20.24 -26.52
C SER A 207 -14.41 -19.15 -27.39
N LYS A 208 -13.10 -19.25 -27.69
CA LYS A 208 -12.38 -18.28 -28.53
C LYS A 208 -12.92 -18.21 -29.95
N LYS A 209 -13.45 -19.31 -30.48
CA LYS A 209 -13.95 -19.40 -31.86
C LYS A 209 -15.36 -18.83 -32.02
N CYS A 210 -16.24 -19.06 -31.05
CA CYS A 210 -17.65 -18.73 -31.19
C CYS A 210 -18.15 -17.59 -30.30
N LEU A 211 -17.51 -17.32 -29.16
CA LEU A 211 -18.03 -16.35 -28.20
C LEU A 211 -17.39 -14.98 -28.36
N ARG A 212 -18.23 -13.95 -28.34
CA ARG A 212 -17.78 -12.57 -28.37
C ARG A 212 -17.11 -12.20 -27.06
N ARG A 213 -15.96 -11.52 -27.16
CA ARG A 213 -15.34 -10.83 -26.02
C ARG A 213 -15.93 -9.42 -25.87
N PRO A 214 -16.17 -8.94 -24.64
CA PRO A 214 -16.51 -7.56 -24.41
C PRO A 214 -15.39 -6.69 -24.97
N SER A 215 -15.76 -5.73 -25.82
CA SER A 215 -14.83 -4.73 -26.29
C SER A 215 -14.25 -4.02 -25.06
N PRO A 216 -12.92 -3.78 -25.00
CA PRO A 216 -12.38 -2.94 -23.94
C PRO A 216 -13.16 -1.62 -23.96
N PRO A 217 -13.55 -1.07 -22.79
CA PRO A 217 -14.27 0.20 -22.76
C PRO A 217 -13.46 1.21 -23.58
N LYS A 218 -14.13 1.89 -24.53
CA LYS A 218 -13.51 2.99 -25.28
C LYS A 218 -12.85 3.89 -24.24
N LYS A 219 -11.58 4.22 -24.43
CA LYS A 219 -10.84 5.16 -23.59
C LYS A 219 -11.51 6.54 -23.73
N SER A 220 -12.65 6.77 -23.09
CA SER A 220 -13.12 8.12 -22.83
C SER A 220 -11.97 8.80 -22.11
N SER A 221 -11.64 10.04 -22.49
CA SER A 221 -10.68 10.87 -21.75
C SER A 221 -10.88 10.61 -20.26
N ARG A 222 -9.84 10.12 -19.58
CA ARG A 222 -9.94 9.74 -18.17
C ARG A 222 -10.42 10.99 -17.43
N LYS A 223 -11.72 11.08 -17.14
CA LYS A 223 -12.20 12.00 -16.13
C LYS A 223 -11.39 11.61 -14.90
N ILE A 224 -10.63 12.57 -14.38
CA ILE A 224 -9.91 12.38 -13.12
C ILE A 224 -11.02 12.27 -12.08
N TYR A 225 -11.53 11.06 -11.89
CA TYR A 225 -12.47 10.75 -10.84
C TYR A 225 -11.66 10.90 -9.55
N THR A 226 -11.82 12.05 -8.91
CA THR A 226 -11.44 12.16 -7.52
C THR A 226 -12.45 11.31 -6.77
N ASN A 227 -11.99 10.26 -6.07
CA ASN A 227 -12.86 9.41 -5.25
C ASN A 227 -13.65 10.23 -4.20
N LYS A 228 -13.24 11.49 -3.95
CA LYS A 228 -13.89 12.43 -3.05
C LYS A 228 -14.72 13.43 -3.85
N LYS A 229 -16.04 13.34 -3.74
CA LYS A 229 -17.03 14.18 -4.44
C LYS A 229 -16.87 15.69 -4.19
N PHE A 230 -16.30 16.09 -3.05
CA PHE A 230 -16.00 17.50 -2.73
C PHE A 230 -14.65 18.00 -3.26
N PHE A 231 -13.83 17.13 -3.87
CA PHE A 231 -12.46 17.45 -4.29
C PHE A 231 -12.43 17.82 -5.77
N ASP A 232 -12.59 19.11 -6.04
CA ASP A 232 -12.70 19.66 -7.38
C ASP A 232 -11.36 20.00 -8.05
N ILE A 233 -11.44 20.47 -9.30
CA ILE A 233 -10.29 20.81 -10.15
C ILE A 233 -9.39 21.85 -9.48
N ASP A 234 -9.96 22.83 -8.77
CA ASP A 234 -9.18 23.84 -8.06
C ASP A 234 -8.36 23.21 -6.93
N LEU A 235 -8.97 22.32 -6.12
CA LEU A 235 -8.24 21.60 -5.08
C LEU A 235 -7.14 20.71 -5.66
N ILE A 236 -7.35 20.11 -6.84
CA ILE A 236 -6.30 19.36 -7.55
C ILE A 236 -5.15 20.30 -7.93
N LYS A 237 -5.43 21.47 -8.52
CA LYS A 237 -4.41 22.45 -8.90
C LYS A 237 -3.65 22.97 -7.67
N MET A 238 -4.36 23.35 -6.62
CA MET A 238 -3.76 23.79 -5.36
C MET A 238 -2.88 22.69 -4.74
N ARG A 239 -3.36 21.45 -4.72
CA ARG A 239 -2.58 20.30 -4.23
C ARG A 239 -1.29 20.11 -5.03
N LYS A 240 -1.36 20.15 -6.36
CA LYS A 240 -0.17 20.06 -7.23
C LYS A 240 0.84 21.17 -6.93
N ASN A 241 0.37 22.41 -6.76
CA ASN A 241 1.23 23.54 -6.43
C ASN A 241 1.90 23.36 -5.06
N VAL A 242 1.15 22.91 -4.05
CA VAL A 242 1.68 22.64 -2.71
C VAL A 242 2.73 21.52 -2.74
N VAL A 243 2.47 20.42 -3.45
CA VAL A 243 3.42 19.30 -3.60
C VAL A 243 4.69 19.76 -4.33
N SER A 244 4.56 20.50 -5.43
CA SER A 244 5.71 21.04 -6.17
C SER A 244 6.58 21.97 -5.31
N TYR A 245 5.96 22.84 -4.49
CA TYR A 245 6.72 23.68 -3.56
C TYR A 245 7.30 22.90 -2.39
N ALA A 246 6.68 21.81 -1.94
CA ALA A 246 7.27 20.93 -0.94
C ALA A 246 8.54 20.23 -1.47
N GLU A 247 8.56 19.86 -2.74
CA GLU A 247 9.75 19.31 -3.40
C GLU A 247 10.87 20.37 -3.49
N LEU A 248 10.54 21.62 -3.83
CA LEU A 248 11.50 22.73 -3.82
C LEU A 248 12.02 23.00 -2.40
N TYR A 249 11.13 23.04 -1.41
CA TYR A 249 11.51 23.25 -0.01
C TYR A 249 12.40 22.12 0.52
N SER A 250 12.17 20.87 0.08
CA SER A 250 13.04 19.75 0.43
C SER A 250 14.46 19.89 -0.14
N LYS A 251 14.61 20.55 -1.30
CA LYS A 251 15.91 20.83 -1.94
C LYS A 251 16.61 22.03 -1.31
N TYR A 252 15.85 23.08 -0.99
CA TYR A 252 16.35 24.37 -0.49
C TYR A 252 15.68 24.74 0.84
N PRO A 253 15.93 23.98 1.92
CA PRO A 253 15.23 24.16 3.19
C PRO A 253 15.57 25.46 3.91
N ASN A 254 16.74 26.04 3.61
CA ASN A 254 17.22 27.26 4.24
C ASN A 254 16.82 28.54 3.46
N ASP A 255 16.14 28.41 2.32
CA ASP A 255 15.69 29.55 1.52
C ASP A 255 14.39 30.15 2.14
N PRO A 256 14.43 31.39 2.67
CA PRO A 256 13.27 32.00 3.34
C PRO A 256 12.09 32.26 2.39
N TYR A 257 12.38 32.53 1.11
CA TYR A 257 11.35 32.77 0.10
C TYR A 257 10.59 31.49 -0.22
N ILE A 258 11.32 30.39 -0.44
CA ILE A 258 10.72 29.06 -0.70
C ILE A 258 9.91 28.61 0.52
N HIS A 259 10.49 28.73 1.72
CA HIS A 259 9.82 28.41 2.99
C HIS A 259 8.52 29.19 3.17
N GLY A 260 8.57 30.52 3.08
CA GLY A 260 7.39 31.38 3.25
C GLY A 260 6.32 31.12 2.18
N ARG A 261 6.74 30.92 0.92
CA ARG A 261 5.81 30.64 -0.18
C ARG A 261 5.13 29.29 -0.01
N PHE A 262 5.87 28.26 0.40
CA PHE A 262 5.34 26.94 0.68
C PHE A 262 4.24 26.98 1.75
N TYR A 263 4.52 27.55 2.92
CA TYR A 263 3.53 27.62 4.01
C TYR A 263 2.32 28.50 3.68
N LYS A 264 2.51 29.56 2.87
CA LYS A 264 1.40 30.36 2.34
C LYS A 264 0.47 29.51 1.46
N LEU A 265 1.03 28.76 0.52
CA LEU A 265 0.25 27.87 -0.36
C LEU A 265 -0.43 26.75 0.43
N LEU A 266 0.27 26.13 1.38
CA LEU A 266 -0.27 25.07 2.24
C LEU A 266 -1.46 25.58 3.06
N ARG A 267 -1.35 26.78 3.66
CA ARG A 267 -2.43 27.42 4.42
C ARG A 267 -3.66 27.67 3.54
N GLN A 268 -3.45 28.22 2.33
CA GLN A 268 -4.53 28.46 1.37
C GLN A 268 -5.21 27.15 0.97
N TYR A 269 -4.43 26.12 0.63
CA TYR A 269 -4.96 24.81 0.28
C TYR A 269 -5.76 24.18 1.42
N ASN A 270 -5.24 24.18 2.65
CA ASN A 270 -5.94 23.61 3.80
C ASN A 270 -7.22 24.37 4.11
N LYS A 271 -7.23 25.71 4.01
CA LYS A 271 -8.44 26.53 4.17
C LYS A 271 -9.50 26.16 3.13
N SER A 272 -9.14 26.14 1.84
CA SER A 272 -10.06 25.78 0.76
C SER A 272 -10.56 24.34 0.87
N ARG A 273 -9.69 23.39 1.24
CA ARG A 273 -10.04 21.99 1.43
C ARG A 273 -11.06 21.80 2.55
N LYS A 274 -10.82 22.43 3.71
CA LYS A 274 -11.75 22.38 4.86
C LYS A 274 -13.09 23.03 4.51
N TYR A 275 -13.06 24.20 3.87
CA TYR A 275 -14.27 24.90 3.43
C TYR A 275 -15.11 24.06 2.46
N LYS A 276 -14.50 23.55 1.37
CA LYS A 276 -15.22 22.75 0.37
C LYS A 276 -15.75 21.43 0.95
N LYS A 277 -15.01 20.78 1.86
CA LYS A 277 -15.49 19.60 2.59
C LYS A 277 -16.71 19.94 3.47
N ARG A 278 -16.67 21.06 4.20
CA ARG A 278 -17.77 21.51 5.05
C ARG A 278 -19.00 21.87 4.21
N LYS A 279 -18.82 22.69 3.18
CA LYS A 279 -19.89 23.09 2.26
C LYS A 279 -20.57 21.88 1.62
N PHE A 280 -19.80 20.91 1.14
CA PHE A 280 -20.37 19.67 0.58
C PHE A 280 -21.22 18.90 1.59
N ARG A 281 -20.80 18.83 2.86
CA ARG A 281 -21.60 18.20 3.92
C ARG A 281 -22.87 18.99 4.21
N GLU A 282 -22.78 20.30 4.35
CA GLU A 282 -23.91 21.20 4.56
C GLU A 282 -24.93 21.12 3.40
N ASP A 283 -24.46 21.10 2.15
CA ASP A 283 -25.30 20.97 0.97
C ASP A 283 -26.07 19.65 0.95
N ILE A 284 -25.47 18.54 1.42
CA ILE A 284 -26.17 17.26 1.54
C ILE A 284 -27.18 17.29 2.70
N LEU A 285 -26.82 17.83 3.86
CA LEU A 285 -27.73 17.93 5.00
C LEU A 285 -28.97 18.74 4.64
N ASN A 286 -28.79 19.90 4.01
CA ASN A 286 -29.90 20.72 3.53
C ASN A 286 -30.78 19.97 2.51
N GLN A 287 -30.21 19.12 1.65
CA GLN A 287 -31.00 18.28 0.74
C GLN A 287 -31.78 17.19 1.47
N LEU A 288 -31.21 16.59 2.52
CA LEU A 288 -31.87 15.57 3.33
C LEU A 288 -33.08 16.15 4.06
N ASP A 289 -32.93 17.32 4.69
CA ASP A 289 -34.01 18.00 5.43
C ASP A 289 -35.22 18.33 4.52
N ASN A 290 -34.99 18.63 3.24
CA ASN A 290 -36.04 18.92 2.28
C ASN A 290 -36.71 17.68 1.65
N LEU A 291 -36.08 16.50 1.77
CA LEU A 291 -36.50 15.27 1.09
C LEU A 291 -37.12 14.22 2.02
N GLU A 292 -37.06 14.44 3.34
CA GLU A 292 -37.48 13.50 4.39
C GLU A 292 -38.91 12.96 4.18
N CYS A 293 -39.83 13.78 3.66
CA CYS A 293 -41.24 13.40 3.45
C CYS A 293 -41.62 13.11 1.99
N ASN A 294 -40.75 13.40 1.02
CA ASN A 294 -41.15 13.49 -0.41
C ASN A 294 -40.55 12.38 -1.30
N ASN A 295 -39.35 11.87 -0.99
CA ASN A 295 -38.73 10.81 -1.80
C ASN A 295 -37.70 9.96 -1.01
N PRO A 296 -38.13 8.82 -0.45
CA PRO A 296 -37.27 7.96 0.37
C PRO A 296 -36.05 7.40 -0.37
N GLN A 297 -36.15 7.16 -1.68
CA GLN A 297 -35.07 6.56 -2.45
C GLN A 297 -33.89 7.54 -2.63
N VAL A 298 -34.18 8.80 -2.98
CA VAL A 298 -33.18 9.86 -3.12
C VAL A 298 -32.55 10.22 -1.76
N TYR A 299 -33.33 10.18 -0.69
CA TYR A 299 -32.84 10.35 0.68
C TYR A 299 -31.77 9.30 1.02
N TRP A 300 -32.06 8.01 0.84
CA TRP A 300 -31.10 6.94 1.14
C TRP A 300 -29.87 6.98 0.23
N ASP A 301 -30.00 7.43 -1.02
CA ASP A 301 -28.86 7.71 -1.88
C ASP A 301 -27.95 8.79 -1.29
N LEU A 302 -28.49 9.90 -0.81
CA LEU A 302 -27.73 10.98 -0.19
C LEU A 302 -27.05 10.54 1.13
N VAL A 303 -27.73 9.74 1.95
CA VAL A 303 -27.15 9.14 3.15
C VAL A 303 -25.98 8.21 2.80
N ARG A 304 -26.11 7.39 1.75
CA ARG A 304 -24.99 6.58 1.25
C ARG A 304 -23.82 7.45 0.79
N LYS A 305 -24.08 8.58 0.10
CA LYS A 305 -23.03 9.53 -0.30
C LYS A 305 -22.28 10.14 0.89
N LEU A 306 -22.91 10.27 2.06
CA LEU A 306 -22.24 10.68 3.30
C LEU A 306 -21.42 9.54 3.92
N LYS A 307 -21.94 8.30 3.89
CA LYS A 307 -21.28 7.11 4.43
C LYS A 307 -20.07 6.63 3.61
N GLU A 308 -20.05 6.88 2.30
CA GLU A 308 -18.96 6.51 1.38
C GLU A 308 -17.58 7.12 1.76
N SER A 309 -17.47 7.96 2.80
CA SER A 309 -16.16 8.32 3.35
C SER A 309 -15.46 7.18 4.13
N ASP A 310 -16.21 6.15 4.55
CA ASP A 310 -15.71 5.01 5.36
C ASP A 310 -15.97 3.65 4.67
N SER A 311 -15.79 3.54 3.35
CA SER A 311 -15.94 2.24 2.69
C SER A 311 -14.79 1.29 3.07
N CYS A 312 -14.97 0.56 4.17
CA CYS A 312 -14.65 -0.87 4.17
C CYS A 312 -15.46 -1.49 3.02
N ASP A 313 -14.75 -2.03 2.05
CA ASP A 313 -15.32 -2.74 0.93
C ASP A 313 -16.09 -3.96 1.48
N PRO A 314 -17.41 -4.12 1.28
CA PRO A 314 -18.12 -5.31 1.74
C PRO A 314 -17.71 -6.57 0.98
N SER A 315 -16.81 -6.47 0.00
CA SER A 315 -16.22 -7.61 -0.70
C SER A 315 -15.00 -8.19 0.01
N GLU A 316 -14.85 -7.98 1.32
CA GLU A 316 -13.88 -8.69 2.17
C GLU A 316 -14.00 -10.22 1.98
N ASN A 317 -13.13 -10.71 1.10
CA ASN A 317 -12.42 -11.99 1.13
C ASN A 317 -13.17 -13.14 1.81
N ILE A 318 -14.20 -13.67 1.14
CA ILE A 318 -14.61 -15.05 1.42
C ILE A 318 -13.40 -15.94 1.08
N ALA A 319 -12.85 -16.59 2.10
CA ALA A 319 -11.68 -17.43 1.97
C ALA A 319 -11.98 -18.64 1.06
N ALA A 320 -10.96 -19.15 0.37
CA ALA A 320 -11.12 -20.14 -0.70
C ALA A 320 -11.73 -21.47 -0.22
N ASP A 321 -11.47 -21.82 1.05
CA ASP A 321 -12.07 -22.93 1.78
C ASP A 321 -13.59 -22.78 1.92
N ILE A 322 -14.08 -21.59 2.26
CA ILE A 322 -15.52 -21.30 2.37
C ILE A 322 -16.20 -21.48 1.01
N TRP A 323 -15.54 -21.04 -0.07
CA TRP A 323 -16.04 -21.27 -1.44
C TRP A 323 -16.07 -22.76 -1.80
N LEU A 324 -15.02 -23.49 -1.46
CA LEU A 324 -14.91 -24.92 -1.74
C LEU A 324 -16.02 -25.70 -1.04
N ASP A 325 -16.29 -25.40 0.23
CA ASP A 325 -17.31 -26.08 1.02
C ASP A 325 -18.72 -25.77 0.53
N HIS A 326 -18.99 -24.52 0.17
CA HIS A 326 -20.25 -24.13 -0.45
C HIS A 326 -20.52 -24.94 -1.73
N PHE A 327 -19.56 -25.02 -2.65
CA PHE A 327 -19.76 -25.76 -3.90
C PHE A 327 -19.72 -27.29 -3.73
N LYS A 328 -19.02 -27.82 -2.73
CA LYS A 328 -19.15 -29.23 -2.34
C LYS A 328 -20.56 -29.56 -1.86
N SER A 329 -21.16 -28.68 -1.06
CA SER A 329 -22.53 -28.89 -0.57
C SER A 329 -23.55 -28.89 -1.72
N LEU A 330 -23.42 -27.94 -2.66
CA LEU A 330 -24.27 -27.83 -3.85
C LEU A 330 -24.15 -29.03 -4.80
N ASN A 331 -22.95 -29.60 -4.92
CA ASN A 331 -22.69 -30.74 -5.80
C ASN A 331 -22.79 -32.09 -5.08
N SER A 332 -23.10 -32.11 -3.79
CA SER A 332 -23.49 -33.33 -3.12
C SER A 332 -24.79 -33.82 -3.76
N LEU A 333 -24.72 -34.96 -4.45
CA LEU A 333 -25.88 -35.56 -5.11
C LEU A 333 -27.01 -35.71 -4.10
N ASP A 334 -28.09 -34.96 -4.31
CA ASP A 334 -29.31 -35.11 -3.53
C ASP A 334 -29.71 -36.58 -3.59
N ASN A 335 -29.86 -37.21 -2.42
CA ASN A 335 -30.17 -38.64 -2.30
C ASN A 335 -31.49 -39.01 -3.00
N ARG A 336 -32.30 -38.02 -3.41
CA ARG A 336 -33.46 -38.20 -4.29
C ARG A 336 -33.12 -38.72 -5.70
N PHE A 337 -31.90 -38.50 -6.20
CA PHE A 337 -31.48 -38.99 -7.52
C PHE A 337 -30.77 -40.36 -7.50
N LYS A 338 -30.51 -40.93 -6.32
CA LYS A 338 -29.92 -42.29 -6.19
C LYS A 338 -30.93 -43.43 -6.34
N LYS A 339 -32.23 -43.14 -6.46
CA LYS A 339 -33.31 -44.14 -6.50
C LYS A 339 -33.89 -44.44 -7.89
N GLN A 340 -33.21 -44.09 -8.99
CA GLN A 340 -33.72 -44.33 -10.34
C GLN A 340 -32.89 -45.25 -11.23
N PHE A 341 -31.93 -45.99 -10.69
CA PHE A 341 -31.32 -47.11 -11.40
C PHE A 341 -31.15 -48.32 -10.47
N PHE A 342 -32.22 -49.11 -10.40
CA PHE A 342 -32.16 -50.57 -10.30
C PHE A 342 -33.10 -51.13 -11.35
#